data_AF-A0A352WK71-F1
#
_entry.id   AF-A0A352WK71-F1
#
_cell.length_a   1.000
_cell.length_b   1.000
_cell.length_c   1.000
_cell.angle_alpha   90.00
_cell.angle_beta   90.00
_cell.angle_gamma   90.00
#
_symmetry.space_group_name_H-M   'P 1'
#
loop_
_entity.id
_entity.type
_entity.pdbx_description
1 polymer ?
#
loop_
_entity_poly.entity_id
_entity_poly.type
_entity_poly.pdbx_seq_one_letter_code
_entity_poly.pdbx_strand_id
1 'polypeptide(L)' 'KPGLEFIHHPVVIISMGKEGKVTRTKCKENGCAMTFSSVGSGSAPGQVSLAEMFEIFSK' A
#
# COMPACT_ATOMS: atom_id res chain seq x y z
N LYS A 1 -4.20 -14.45 -16.34
CA LYS A 1 -4.37 -13.01 -16.65
C LYS A 1 -3.13 -12.57 -17.42
N PRO A 2 -3.26 -11.86 -18.56
CA PRO A 2 -2.10 -11.39 -19.32
C PRO A 2 -1.14 -10.61 -18.41
N GLY A 3 0.16 -10.80 -18.57
CA GLY A 3 1.20 -10.11 -17.81
C GLY A 3 1.70 -10.83 -16.55
N LEU A 4 1.00 -11.87 -16.06
CA LEU A 4 1.45 -12.66 -14.90
C LEU A 4 2.73 -13.45 -15.22
N GLU A 5 2.90 -13.84 -16.47
CA GLU A 5 4.07 -14.56 -17.00
C GLU A 5 5.38 -13.77 -16.86
N PHE A 6 5.33 -12.47 -16.59
CA PHE A 6 6.52 -11.61 -16.42
C PHE A 6 6.80 -11.23 -14.96
N ILE A 7 5.92 -11.57 -14.01
CA ILE A 7 6.07 -11.20 -12.59
C ILE A 7 6.63 -12.38 -11.82
N HIS A 8 7.96 -12.42 -11.69
CA HIS A 8 8.68 -13.46 -10.93
C HIS A 8 9.15 -13.00 -9.55
N HIS A 9 8.96 -11.72 -9.23
CA HIS A 9 9.41 -11.11 -7.97
C HIS A 9 8.24 -10.42 -7.27
N PRO A 10 8.29 -10.26 -5.93
CA PRO A 10 7.30 -9.48 -5.20
C PRO A 10 7.22 -8.04 -5.74
N VAL A 11 6.01 -7.54 -5.93
CA VAL A 11 5.77 -6.20 -6.45
C VAL A 11 5.13 -5.29 -5.41
N VAL A 12 5.48 -4.01 -5.47
CA VAL A 12 4.86 -2.96 -4.67
C VAL A 12 4.15 -2.01 -5.62
N ILE A 13 2.84 -1.91 -5.47
CA ILE A 13 2.00 -1.03 -6.28
C ILE A 13 1.26 -0.06 -5.37
N ILE A 14 1.34 1.23 -5.69
CA ILE A 14 0.70 2.31 -4.93
C ILE A 14 0.08 3.31 -5.90
N SER A 15 -1.13 3.75 -5.58
CA SER A 15 -1.68 4.99 -6.13
C SER A 15 -1.43 6.11 -5.12
N MET A 16 -0.80 7.19 -5.55
CA MET A 16 -0.49 8.33 -4.69
C MET A 16 -1.70 9.25 -4.51
N GLY A 17 -1.60 10.16 -3.54
CA GLY A 17 -2.64 11.15 -3.27
C GLY A 17 -3.82 10.60 -2.48
N LYS A 18 -4.80 11.46 -2.22
CA LYS A 18 -5.92 11.17 -1.33
C LYS A 18 -6.76 9.98 -1.82
N GLU A 19 -7.11 9.97 -3.11
CA GLU A 19 -7.93 8.90 -3.71
C GLU A 19 -7.20 7.55 -3.78
N GLY A 20 -5.86 7.57 -3.85
CA GLY A 20 -5.02 6.38 -3.90
C GLY A 20 -4.83 5.68 -2.55
N LYS A 21 -5.25 6.30 -1.43
CA LYS A 21 -5.05 5.79 -0.06
C LYS A 21 -5.48 4.34 0.11
N VAL A 22 -6.59 3.94 -0.53
CA VAL A 22 -7.13 2.56 -0.45
C VAL A 22 -6.16 1.50 -0.97
N THR A 23 -5.29 1.84 -1.94
CA THR A 23 -4.29 0.89 -2.48
C THR A 23 -3.24 0.53 -1.43
N ARG A 24 -2.97 1.42 -0.48
CA ARG A 24 -2.01 1.21 0.60
C ARG A 24 -2.57 0.30 1.69
N THR A 25 -3.88 0.37 1.97
CA THR A 25 -4.55 -0.41 3.03
C THR A 25 -5.07 -1.75 2.52
N LYS A 26 -5.39 -1.88 1.23
CA LYS A 26 -5.77 -3.14 0.57
C LYS A 26 -4.62 -3.83 -0.16
N CYS A 27 -3.39 -3.66 0.33
CA CYS A 27 -2.18 -4.14 -0.34
C CYS A 27 -2.24 -5.67 -0.55
N LYS A 28 -2.65 -6.44 0.46
CA LYS A 28 -2.76 -7.90 0.38
C LYS A 28 -3.76 -8.35 -0.70
N GLU A 29 -4.95 -7.75 -0.73
CA GLU A 29 -6.01 -8.08 -1.70
C GLU A 29 -5.60 -7.74 -3.14
N ASN A 30 -4.79 -6.70 -3.31
CA ASN A 30 -4.33 -6.23 -4.60
C ASN A 30 -3.07 -6.97 -5.11
N GLY A 31 -2.54 -7.94 -4.35
CA GLY A 31 -1.30 -8.64 -4.72
C GLY A 31 -0.03 -7.82 -4.52
N CYS A 32 -0.09 -6.79 -3.69
CA CYS A 32 1.03 -5.95 -3.29
C CYS A 32 1.77 -6.61 -2.11
N ALA A 33 3.11 -6.61 -2.17
CA ALA A 33 3.96 -7.31 -1.21
C ALA A 33 4.20 -6.51 0.08
N MET A 34 4.21 -5.18 -0.01
CA MET A 34 4.42 -4.28 1.13
C MET A 34 3.81 -2.91 0.85
N THR A 35 3.47 -2.18 1.91
CA THR A 35 2.93 -0.81 1.83
C THR A 35 3.77 0.16 2.65
N PHE A 36 3.57 1.46 2.45
CA PHE A 36 4.28 2.52 3.17
C PHE A 36 3.32 3.33 4.03
N SER A 37 3.68 3.49 5.30
CA SER A 37 3.04 4.39 6.25
C SER A 37 3.98 5.56 6.63
N SER A 38 3.44 6.56 7.31
CA SER A 38 4.21 7.70 7.84
C SER A 38 4.33 7.67 9.37
N VAL A 39 5.45 8.18 9.87
CA VAL A 39 5.68 8.52 11.28
C VAL A 39 6.05 10.00 11.33
N GLY A 40 5.15 10.85 11.82
CA GLY A 40 5.28 12.29 11.67
C GLY A 40 4.90 12.73 10.24
N SER A 41 5.86 13.25 9.48
CA SER A 41 5.65 13.66 8.09
C SER A 41 5.73 12.47 7.12
N GLY A 42 4.95 12.54 6.04
CA GLY A 42 5.02 11.55 4.96
C GLY A 42 6.14 11.87 3.96
N SER A 43 6.73 10.82 3.38
CA SER A 43 7.65 10.93 2.24
C SER A 43 6.94 10.98 0.88
N ALA A 44 5.65 10.63 0.82
CA ALA A 44 4.88 10.64 -0.42
C ALA A 44 3.39 10.99 -0.19
N PRO A 45 2.71 11.59 -1.18
CA PRO A 45 1.28 11.92 -1.07
C PRO A 45 0.40 10.69 -0.83
N GLY A 46 -0.56 10.83 0.07
CA GLY A 46 -1.53 9.78 0.39
C GLY A 46 -1.01 8.67 1.32
N GLN A 47 0.14 8.87 1.98
CA GLN A 47 0.57 7.96 3.05
C GLN A 47 -0.39 8.00 4.25
N VAL A 48 -0.55 6.84 4.87
CA VAL A 48 -1.38 6.61 6.06
C VAL A 48 -0.46 6.64 7.27
N SER A 49 -0.92 7.20 8.41
CA SER A 49 -0.10 7.16 9.61
C SER A 49 0.11 5.72 10.09
N LEU A 50 1.24 5.46 10.74
CA LEU A 50 1.51 4.13 11.30
C LEU A 50 0.45 3.71 12.33
N ALA A 51 -0.05 4.65 13.14
CA ALA A 51 -1.13 4.40 14.09
C ALA A 51 -2.42 3.96 13.40
N GLU A 52 -2.86 4.68 12.36
CA GLU A 52 -4.06 4.32 11.59
C GLU A 52 -3.87 2.96 10.88
N MET A 53 -2.68 2.63 10.37
CA MET A 53 -2.41 1.31 9.80
C MET A 53 -2.57 0.20 10.84
N PHE A 54 -2.08 0.38 12.06
CA PHE A 54 -2.30 -0.60 13.13
C PHE A 54 -3.78 -0.76 13.45
N GLU A 55 -4.59 0.30 13.48
CA GLU A 55 -6.04 0.19 13.71
C GLU A 55 -6.76 -0.62 12.61
N ILE A 56 -6.30 -0.50 11.37
CA ILE A 56 -6.85 -1.22 10.22
C ILE A 56 -6.48 -2.70 10.26
N PHE A 57 -5.23 -3.04 10.60
CA PHE A 57 -4.70 -4.41 10.50
C PHE A 57 -4.64 -5.20 11.82
N SER A 58 -4.84 -4.56 12.98
CA SER A 58 -4.88 -5.26 14.28
C SER A 58 -6.27 -5.83 14.61
N LYS A 59 -7.20 -5.81 13.65
CA LYS A 59 -8.50 -6.50 13.71
C LYS A 59 -8.41 -7.78 12.90
#